data_AF-B9RS98-F1
#
_entry.id   AF-B9RS98-F1
#
_cell.length_a   1.000
_cell.length_b   1.000
_cell.length_c   1.000
_cell.angle_alpha   90.00
_cell.angle_beta   90.00
_cell.angle_gamma   90.00
#
_symmetry.space_group_name_H-M   'P 1'
#
loop_
_entity.id
_entity.type
_entity.pdbx_description
1 polymer ?
#
loop_
_entity_poly.entity_id
_entity_poly.type
_entity_poly.pdbx_seq_one_letter_code
_entity_poly.pdbx_strand_id
1 'polypeptide(L)'
;MATINFVPVSMRRRPEFSSGNEKTFRSSLILKKRLVKVAAASSLESSPPVMEKPEIELEFIAPKAGSDGKYPVDRVKAISGEKLLRNIMSENKLELYAAYGKVMNCGGGGSCGTCIVEILDGKDLLNEKTNTELRYLKKKAESWRLACQTIVGNKENSGKVVVQRLPQWKK
;
A
#
# COMPACT_ATOMS: atom_id res chain seq x y z
N MET A 1 -10.10 -40.67 -36.24
CA MET A 1 -11.37 -40.05 -35.78
C MET A 1 -11.51 -40.32 -34.29
N ALA A 2 -11.01 -39.43 -33.43
CA ALA A 2 -11.17 -39.54 -31.97
C ALA A 2 -12.08 -38.40 -31.51
N THR A 3 -13.19 -38.76 -30.88
CA THR A 3 -14.32 -37.91 -30.52
C THR A 3 -14.06 -37.12 -29.24
N ILE A 4 -14.49 -35.86 -29.27
CA ILE A 4 -14.32 -34.84 -28.22
C ILE A 4 -15.56 -34.90 -27.32
N ASN A 5 -15.39 -35.11 -26.01
CA ASN A 5 -16.48 -35.01 -25.04
C ASN A 5 -16.45 -33.63 -24.36
N PHE A 6 -17.45 -32.80 -24.67
CA PHE A 6 -17.72 -31.51 -24.02
C PHE A 6 -18.70 -31.71 -22.85
N VAL A 7 -18.37 -31.12 -21.70
CA VAL A 7 -19.22 -31.05 -20.49
C VAL A 7 -20.08 -29.78 -20.57
N PRO A 8 -21.41 -29.84 -20.35
CA PRO A 8 -22.24 -28.65 -20.32
C PRO A 8 -22.21 -27.94 -18.95
N VAL A 9 -21.97 -26.64 -18.99
CA VAL A 9 -22.20 -25.69 -17.89
C VAL A 9 -23.68 -25.34 -17.86
N SER A 10 -24.35 -25.56 -16.72
CA SER A 10 -25.71 -25.09 -16.48
C SER A 10 -25.72 -24.04 -15.37
N MET A 11 -26.24 -22.86 -15.71
CA MET A 11 -26.42 -21.72 -14.82
C MET A 11 -27.63 -21.89 -13.90
N ARG A 12 -27.58 -21.17 -12.76
CA ARG A 12 -28.64 -20.76 -11.82
C ARG A 12 -28.91 -21.68 -10.62
N ARG A 13 -28.67 -21.14 -9.42
CA ARG A 13 -29.72 -20.82 -8.44
C ARG A 13 -29.17 -19.88 -7.35
N ARG A 14 -29.94 -18.83 -7.07
CA ARG A 14 -29.81 -17.85 -5.99
C ARG A 14 -30.60 -18.39 -4.78
N PRO A 15 -30.18 -18.19 -3.52
CA PRO A 15 -31.09 -18.44 -2.40
C PRO A 15 -32.06 -17.27 -2.24
N GLU A 16 -33.35 -17.59 -2.12
CA GLU A 16 -34.42 -16.71 -1.69
C GLU A 16 -34.24 -16.33 -0.21
N PHE A 17 -34.54 -15.08 0.15
CA PHE A 17 -34.82 -14.70 1.53
C PHE A 17 -36.20 -14.05 1.58
N SER A 18 -36.98 -14.54 2.54
CA SER A 18 -38.44 -14.45 2.60
C SER A 18 -38.94 -13.14 3.22
N SER A 19 -40.17 -12.82 2.83
CA SER A 19 -41.05 -11.72 3.25
C SER A 19 -41.13 -11.44 4.75
N GLY A 20 -41.39 -10.17 5.09
CA GLY A 20 -41.92 -9.82 6.41
C GLY A 20 -42.11 -8.34 6.72
N ASN A 21 -43.27 -7.82 6.30
CA ASN A 21 -44.11 -6.85 7.00
C ASN A 21 -43.91 -5.32 6.79
N GLU A 22 -44.85 -4.77 6.03
CA GLU A 22 -45.17 -3.37 5.82
C GLU A 22 -46.21 -2.92 6.86
N LYS A 23 -46.00 -1.80 7.57
CA LYS A 23 -47.09 -1.03 8.21
C LYS A 23 -46.83 0.47 8.12
N THR A 24 -47.66 1.12 7.34
CA THR A 24 -47.91 2.56 7.23
C THR A 24 -48.71 3.07 8.44
N PHE A 25 -48.35 4.21 9.04
CA PHE A 25 -49.35 5.15 9.61
C PHE A 25 -48.82 6.56 9.95
N ARG A 26 -49.34 7.54 9.20
CA ARG A 26 -49.86 8.89 9.54
C ARG A 26 -49.15 9.85 10.53
N SER A 27 -48.78 11.00 9.94
CA SER A 27 -49.30 12.37 10.20
C SER A 27 -48.80 13.25 11.36
N SER A 28 -48.44 14.48 10.93
CA SER A 28 -48.68 15.83 11.47
C SER A 28 -47.89 16.39 12.67
N LEU A 29 -47.16 17.48 12.34
CA LEU A 29 -47.09 18.80 12.99
C LEU A 29 -46.63 18.86 14.45
N ILE A 30 -45.55 19.61 14.72
CA ILE A 30 -45.58 20.82 15.58
C ILE A 30 -44.26 21.60 15.47
N LEU A 31 -44.45 22.88 15.15
CA LEU A 31 -43.61 24.06 15.25
C LEU A 31 -42.86 24.21 16.58
N LYS A 32 -41.57 24.58 16.56
CA LYS A 32 -41.01 25.69 17.37
C LYS A 32 -39.58 26.09 16.96
N LYS A 33 -39.46 27.38 16.63
CA LYS A 33 -38.24 28.15 16.34
C LYS A 33 -37.33 28.23 17.57
N ARG A 34 -36.01 28.25 17.36
CA ARG A 34 -35.13 29.22 18.03
C ARG A 34 -33.85 29.47 17.25
N LEU A 35 -33.77 30.66 16.66
CA LEU A 35 -32.52 31.33 16.31
C LEU A 35 -31.95 31.95 17.58
N VAL A 36 -30.64 31.80 17.81
CA VAL A 36 -29.88 32.67 18.70
C VAL A 36 -28.61 33.08 17.95
N LYS A 37 -28.45 34.39 17.76
CA LYS A 37 -27.25 35.02 17.21
C LYS A 37 -26.32 35.44 18.36
N VAL A 38 -25.05 35.08 18.17
CA VAL A 38 -23.79 35.82 18.42
C VAL A 38 -23.63 36.62 19.73
N ALA A 39 -22.58 36.29 20.49
CA ALA A 39 -21.70 37.30 21.07
C ALA A 39 -20.26 36.77 21.13
N ALA A 40 -19.33 37.61 20.66
CA ALA A 40 -17.90 37.40 20.59
C ALA A 40 -17.26 37.42 22.00
N ALA A 41 -16.28 36.55 22.21
CA ALA A 41 -15.24 36.73 23.21
C ALA A 41 -13.96 36.02 22.74
N SER A 42 -12.94 36.84 22.47
CA SER A 42 -11.49 36.59 22.53
C SER A 42 -10.98 35.23 22.03
N SER A 43 -10.37 35.17 20.84
CA SER A 43 -8.92 35.41 20.69
C SER A 43 -8.09 34.73 21.77
N LEU A 44 -8.05 33.41 21.70
CA LEU A 44 -6.87 32.62 22.06
C LEU A 44 -6.53 31.82 20.81
N GLU A 45 -5.77 32.46 19.93
CA GLU A 45 -5.00 31.80 18.89
C GLU A 45 -3.91 30.97 19.58
N SER A 46 -4.32 29.80 20.07
CA SER A 46 -3.39 28.72 20.38
C SER A 46 -3.34 27.86 19.14
N SER A 47 -2.28 28.06 18.34
CA SER A 47 -1.90 27.14 17.28
C SER A 47 -2.05 25.70 17.79
N PRO A 48 -2.77 24.80 17.09
CA PRO A 48 -2.81 23.40 17.49
C PRO A 48 -1.37 22.87 17.56
N PRO A 49 -1.00 22.08 18.58
CA PRO A 49 0.31 21.44 18.60
C PRO A 49 0.43 20.64 17.30
N VAL A 50 1.43 20.95 16.49
CA VAL A 50 1.76 20.16 15.31
C VAL A 50 2.17 18.80 15.86
N MET A 51 1.21 17.88 15.92
CA MET A 51 1.45 16.49 16.22
C MET A 51 2.22 15.97 15.02
N GLU A 52 3.55 16.09 15.07
CA GLU A 52 4.46 15.70 14.01
C GLU A 52 4.24 14.21 13.74
N LYS A 53 3.49 13.89 12.67
CA LYS A 53 3.31 12.51 12.26
C LYS A 53 4.72 11.93 12.02
N PRO A 54 5.05 10.74 12.54
CA PRO A 54 6.37 10.18 12.33
C PRO A 54 6.56 9.90 10.83
N GLU A 55 7.52 10.61 10.25
CA GLU A 55 7.90 10.49 8.85
C GLU A 55 9.11 9.57 8.71
N ILE A 56 9.14 8.81 7.61
CA ILE A 56 10.25 7.97 7.22
C ILE A 56 10.79 8.46 5.89
N GLU A 57 12.10 8.68 5.85
CA GLU A 57 12.83 9.05 4.64
C GLU A 57 13.30 7.79 3.92
N LEU A 58 12.86 7.63 2.67
CA LEU A 58 13.20 6.52 1.79
C LEU A 58 14.21 6.98 0.74
N GLU A 59 15.33 6.30 0.66
CA GLU A 59 16.32 6.48 -0.41
C GLU A 59 16.29 5.28 -1.35
N PHE A 60 15.90 5.49 -2.60
CA PHE A 60 15.84 4.45 -3.61
C PHE A 60 17.05 4.51 -4.53
N ILE A 61 17.90 3.49 -4.48
CA ILE A 61 19.07 3.38 -5.34
C ILE A 61 18.67 2.69 -6.64
N ALA A 62 19.00 3.30 -7.77
CA ALA A 62 18.75 2.71 -9.08
C ALA A 62 19.63 1.47 -9.36
N PRO A 63 19.22 0.57 -10.26
CA PRO A 63 19.99 -0.64 -10.57
C PRO A 63 21.26 -0.40 -11.38
N LYS A 64 21.34 0.68 -12.17
CA LYS A 64 22.48 0.99 -13.03
C LYS A 64 23.18 2.25 -12.52
N ALA A 65 24.51 2.23 -12.57
CA ALA A 65 25.32 3.43 -12.38
C ALA A 65 24.99 4.43 -13.50
N GLY A 66 24.90 5.71 -13.15
CA GLY A 66 24.83 6.80 -14.13
C GLY A 66 26.14 6.95 -14.89
N SER A 67 26.16 7.91 -15.83
CA SER A 67 27.37 8.30 -16.59
C SER A 67 28.57 8.63 -15.69
N ASP A 68 28.28 9.11 -14.49
CA ASP A 68 29.28 9.61 -13.54
C ASP A 68 29.85 8.49 -12.64
N GLY A 69 29.51 7.24 -12.92
CA GLY A 69 29.87 6.07 -12.10
C GLY A 69 29.12 5.96 -10.77
N LYS A 70 28.29 6.97 -10.43
CA LYS A 70 27.46 6.97 -9.22
C LYS A 70 26.06 6.43 -9.50
N TYR A 71 25.49 5.71 -8.54
CA TYR A 71 24.09 5.27 -8.63
C TYR A 71 23.15 6.45 -8.32
N PRO A 72 22.16 6.74 -9.19
CA PRO A 72 21.15 7.75 -8.89
C PRO A 72 20.31 7.30 -7.70
N VAL A 73 20.11 8.23 -6.77
CA VAL A 73 19.35 8.03 -5.54
C VAL A 73 18.12 8.92 -5.56
N ASP A 74 16.95 8.32 -5.55
CA ASP A 74 15.67 9.04 -5.48
C ASP A 74 15.23 9.11 -4.01
N ARG A 75 15.01 10.33 -3.50
CA ARG A 75 14.60 10.56 -2.10
C ARG A 75 13.10 10.80 -2.03
N VAL A 76 12.43 10.09 -1.14
CA VAL A 76 10.98 10.17 -0.95
C VAL A 76 10.67 10.21 0.54
N LYS A 77 9.72 11.06 0.94
CA LYS A 77 9.19 11.07 2.30
C LYS A 77 7.85 10.34 2.34
N ALA A 78 7.66 9.50 3.34
CA ALA A 78 6.41 8.78 3.55
C ALA A 78 6.00 8.81 5.03
N ILE A 79 4.69 8.83 5.27
CA ILE A 79 4.14 8.74 6.62
C ILE A 79 4.26 7.29 7.11
N SER A 80 4.76 7.11 8.33
CA SER A 80 4.96 5.81 8.97
C SER A 80 3.65 5.03 9.10
N GLY A 81 3.64 3.77 8.65
CA GLY A 81 2.54 2.82 8.82
C GLY A 81 1.32 3.03 7.91
N GLU A 82 1.33 3.99 6.99
CA GLU A 82 0.18 4.27 6.11
C GLU A 82 0.27 3.59 4.74
N LYS A 83 1.47 3.46 4.15
CA LYS A 83 1.63 3.02 2.75
C LYS A 83 2.54 1.80 2.60
N LEU A 84 2.19 0.96 1.63
CA LEU A 84 3.06 -0.10 1.13
C LEU A 84 4.22 0.48 0.33
N LEU A 85 5.39 -0.14 0.43
CA LEU A 85 6.59 0.28 -0.28
C LEU A 85 6.37 0.35 -1.80
N ARG A 86 5.61 -0.61 -2.37
CA ARG A 86 5.21 -0.59 -3.79
C ARG A 86 4.44 0.66 -4.17
N ASN A 87 3.50 1.11 -3.35
CA ASN A 87 2.67 2.26 -3.67
C ASN A 87 3.51 3.54 -3.67
N ILE A 88 4.37 3.71 -2.67
CA ILE A 88 5.31 4.82 -2.58
C ILE A 88 6.20 4.88 -3.83
N MET A 89 6.76 3.74 -4.24
CA MET A 89 7.56 3.67 -5.48
C MET A 89 6.74 4.02 -6.73
N SER A 90 5.48 3.57 -6.80
CA SER A 90 4.63 3.80 -7.97
C SER A 90 4.19 5.26 -8.09
N GLU A 91 3.84 5.90 -6.97
CA GLU A 91 3.49 7.32 -6.89
C GLU A 91 4.65 8.23 -7.32
N ASN A 92 5.88 7.85 -6.97
CA ASN A 92 7.10 8.59 -7.33
C ASN A 92 7.69 8.17 -8.70
N LYS A 93 6.93 7.41 -9.50
CA LYS A 93 7.35 6.93 -10.84
C LYS A 93 8.67 6.15 -10.81
N LEU A 94 8.97 5.48 -9.70
CA LEU A 94 10.17 4.68 -9.53
C LEU A 94 9.96 3.29 -10.14
N GLU A 95 10.90 2.89 -10.99
CA GLU A 95 10.86 1.58 -11.63
C GLU A 95 11.13 0.47 -10.61
N LEU A 96 10.09 -0.31 -10.30
CA LEU A 96 10.14 -1.48 -9.42
C LEU A 96 10.36 -2.80 -10.18
N TYR A 97 9.79 -2.91 -11.39
CA TYR A 97 9.73 -4.16 -12.13
C TYR A 97 10.80 -4.25 -13.22
N ALA A 98 11.43 -5.43 -13.33
CA ALA A 98 12.22 -5.80 -14.50
C ALA A 98 11.29 -5.95 -15.72
N ALA A 99 11.86 -5.99 -16.93
CA ALA A 99 11.09 -6.06 -18.19
C ALA A 99 9.95 -7.10 -18.16
N TYR A 100 10.23 -8.34 -17.71
CA TYR A 100 9.22 -9.39 -17.58
C TYR A 100 8.20 -9.11 -16.46
N GLY A 101 8.65 -8.53 -15.35
CA GLY A 101 7.78 -8.19 -14.22
C GLY A 101 6.73 -7.12 -14.56
N LYS A 102 6.99 -6.26 -15.55
CA LYS A 102 6.02 -5.23 -15.98
C LYS A 102 4.77 -5.84 -16.61
N VAL A 103 4.90 -6.96 -17.31
CA VAL A 103 3.77 -7.61 -18.01
C VAL A 103 3.06 -8.63 -17.11
N MET A 104 3.81 -9.33 -16.25
CA MET A 104 3.28 -10.48 -15.49
C MET A 104 3.10 -10.19 -13.98
N ASN A 105 3.03 -8.91 -13.57
CA ASN A 105 2.80 -8.59 -12.16
C ASN A 105 1.34 -8.81 -11.75
N CYS A 106 1.14 -9.18 -10.49
CA CYS A 106 -0.17 -9.36 -9.87
C CYS A 106 -0.79 -8.06 -9.31
N GLY A 107 -0.30 -6.88 -9.70
CA GLY A 107 -0.80 -5.61 -9.16
C GLY A 107 -0.60 -5.40 -7.66
N GLY A 108 0.20 -6.23 -6.98
CA GLY A 108 0.44 -6.15 -5.54
C GLY A 108 -0.23 -7.24 -4.71
N GLY A 109 -0.98 -8.17 -5.31
CA GLY A 109 -1.67 -9.27 -4.59
C GLY A 109 -0.77 -10.38 -4.01
N GLY A 110 0.55 -10.23 -4.00
CA GLY A 110 1.48 -11.21 -3.39
C GLY A 110 1.65 -12.53 -4.15
N SER A 111 0.98 -12.76 -5.28
CA SER A 111 0.99 -14.07 -5.96
C SER A 111 2.12 -14.27 -6.98
N CYS A 112 2.75 -13.21 -7.49
CA CYS A 112 3.73 -13.31 -8.58
C CYS A 112 5.21 -13.28 -8.15
N GLY A 113 5.52 -12.79 -6.94
CA GLY A 113 6.91 -12.66 -6.48
C GLY A 113 7.79 -11.68 -7.28
N THR A 114 7.23 -10.82 -8.13
CA THR A 114 8.01 -9.94 -9.02
C THR A 114 8.41 -8.58 -8.40
N CYS A 115 7.81 -8.20 -7.27
CA CYS A 115 8.03 -6.92 -6.59
C CYS A 115 9.32 -6.92 -5.74
N ILE A 116 10.43 -7.39 -6.28
CA ILE A 116 11.65 -7.67 -5.50
C ILE A 116 12.47 -6.39 -5.31
N VAL A 117 12.79 -6.11 -4.05
CA VAL A 117 13.70 -5.05 -3.63
C VAL A 117 14.69 -5.59 -2.59
N GLU A 118 15.82 -4.92 -2.44
CA GLU A 118 16.79 -5.22 -1.38
C GLU A 118 16.82 -4.05 -0.40
N ILE A 119 16.71 -4.34 0.89
CA ILE A 119 16.81 -3.35 1.96
C ILE A 119 18.26 -3.32 2.43
N LEU A 120 18.95 -2.21 2.19
CA LEU A 120 20.33 -2.02 2.59
C LEU A 120 20.43 -1.51 4.03
N ASP A 121 19.49 -0.66 4.42
CA ASP A 121 19.44 -0.05 5.75
C ASP A 121 17.98 0.20 6.19
N GLY A 122 17.73 0.20 7.50
CA GLY A 122 16.39 0.44 8.07
C GLY A 122 15.45 -0.76 8.01
N LYS A 123 15.97 -2.00 8.05
CA LYS A 123 15.15 -3.23 8.07
C LYS A 123 14.21 -3.29 9.27
N ASP A 124 14.61 -2.73 10.40
CA ASP A 124 13.86 -2.73 11.67
C ASP A 124 12.67 -1.75 11.64
N LEU A 125 12.66 -0.81 10.69
CA LEU A 125 11.56 0.13 10.44
C LEU A 125 10.45 -0.48 9.57
N LEU A 126 10.62 -1.72 9.11
CA LEU A 126 9.69 -2.41 8.24
C LEU A 126 8.98 -3.52 9.02
N ASN A 127 7.83 -3.96 8.50
CA ASN A 127 7.15 -5.12 9.06
C ASN A 127 8.00 -6.40 8.94
N GLU A 128 7.68 -7.41 9.75
CA GLU A 128 8.25 -8.74 9.63
C GLU A 128 7.93 -9.38 8.27
N LYS A 129 8.75 -10.36 7.86
CA LYS A 129 8.52 -11.06 6.58
C LYS A 129 7.25 -11.87 6.63
N THR A 130 6.42 -11.73 5.61
CA THR A 130 5.21 -12.55 5.48
C THR A 130 5.53 -13.94 4.94
N ASN A 131 4.64 -14.92 5.14
CA ASN A 131 4.78 -16.27 4.58
C ASN A 131 4.97 -16.27 3.06
N THR A 132 4.36 -15.33 2.36
CA THR A 132 4.52 -15.11 0.93
C THR A 132 5.94 -14.71 0.57
N GLU A 133 6.53 -13.76 1.32
CA GLU A 133 7.93 -13.36 1.15
C GLU A 133 8.86 -14.55 1.41
N LEU A 134 8.62 -15.27 2.51
CA LEU A 134 9.40 -16.47 2.85
C LEU A 134 9.32 -17.52 1.74
N ARG A 135 8.16 -17.69 1.09
CA ARG A 135 8.00 -18.65 -0.01
C ARG A 135 8.81 -18.27 -1.25
N TYR A 136 8.76 -17.01 -1.67
CA TYR A 136 9.42 -16.53 -2.90
C TYR A 136 10.91 -16.23 -2.72
N LEU A 137 11.35 -15.91 -1.51
CA LEU A 137 12.72 -15.46 -1.21
C LEU A 137 13.59 -16.54 -0.55
N LYS A 138 13.16 -17.82 -0.49
CA LYS A 138 13.90 -18.93 0.17
C LYS A 138 15.38 -19.05 -0.21
N LYS A 139 15.73 -18.71 -1.45
CA LYS A 139 17.09 -18.84 -2.00
C LYS A 139 17.82 -17.50 -2.14
N LYS A 140 17.31 -16.44 -1.51
CA LYS A 140 17.79 -15.06 -1.64
C LYS A 140 18.30 -14.56 -0.29
N ALA A 141 19.04 -13.45 -0.33
CA ALA A 141 19.57 -12.83 0.88
C ALA A 141 18.42 -12.39 1.80
N GLU A 142 18.71 -12.35 3.10
CA GLU A 142 17.72 -11.95 4.10
C GLU A 142 17.33 -10.47 4.00
N SER A 143 18.17 -9.64 3.36
CA SER A 143 17.88 -8.24 3.04
C SER A 143 16.80 -8.09 1.97
N TRP A 144 16.49 -9.14 1.20
CA TRP A 144 15.51 -9.05 0.12
C TRP A 144 14.09 -9.07 0.67
N ARG A 145 13.23 -8.24 0.07
CA ARG A 145 11.82 -8.08 0.44
C ARG A 145 10.95 -8.00 -0.81
N LEU A 146 9.67 -8.33 -0.65
CA LEU A 146 8.66 -8.01 -1.65
C LEU A 146 8.05 -6.66 -1.30
N ALA A 147 8.29 -5.64 -2.13
CA ALA A 147 7.78 -4.29 -1.90
C ALA A 147 6.25 -4.21 -1.79
N CYS A 148 5.51 -5.15 -2.40
CA CYS A 148 4.06 -5.24 -2.28
C CYS A 148 3.55 -5.85 -0.96
N GLN A 149 4.43 -6.48 -0.17
CA GLN A 149 4.11 -7.07 1.14
C GLN A 149 4.78 -6.30 2.28
N THR A 150 5.55 -5.27 1.94
CA THR A 150 6.33 -4.49 2.89
C THR A 150 5.59 -3.19 3.20
N ILE A 151 5.25 -2.99 4.46
CA ILE A 151 4.72 -1.73 5.01
C ILE A 151 5.90 -0.94 5.56
N VAL A 152 5.94 0.36 5.26
CA VAL A 152 6.99 1.25 5.76
C VAL A 152 6.53 1.85 7.08
N GLY A 153 7.19 1.50 8.19
CA GLY A 153 6.90 2.04 9.51
C GLY A 153 5.73 1.39 10.26
N ASN A 154 5.61 1.77 11.54
CA ASN A 154 4.59 1.27 12.48
C ASN A 154 3.79 2.41 13.14
N LYS A 155 3.57 3.53 12.44
CA LYS A 155 2.86 4.75 12.92
C LYS A 155 3.50 5.52 14.07
N GLU A 156 4.50 4.94 14.73
CA GLU A 156 5.23 5.57 15.84
C GLU A 156 6.72 5.76 15.49
N ASN A 157 7.22 4.98 14.52
CA ASN A 157 8.63 4.98 14.15
C ASN A 157 8.92 6.03 13.06
N SER A 158 9.97 6.81 13.26
CA SER A 158 10.59 7.67 12.26
C SER A 158 12.02 7.20 11.98
N GLY A 159 12.56 7.57 10.82
CA GLY A 159 13.94 7.21 10.48
C GLY A 159 14.20 7.16 8.99
N LYS A 160 15.26 6.45 8.62
CA LYS A 160 15.73 6.34 7.25
C LYS A 160 15.74 4.89 6.80
N VAL A 161 15.26 4.64 5.59
CA VAL A 161 15.30 3.31 4.94
C VAL A 161 15.96 3.46 3.58
N VAL A 162 16.99 2.64 3.33
CA VAL A 162 17.70 2.62 2.05
C VAL A 162 17.31 1.37 1.29
N VAL A 163 16.73 1.57 0.10
CA VAL A 163 16.17 0.51 -0.74
C VAL A 163 16.90 0.46 -2.07
N GLN A 164 17.54 -0.68 -2.36
CA GLN A 164 18.08 -0.98 -3.67
C GLN A 164 16.96 -1.51 -4.59
N ARG A 165 16.74 -0.79 -5.70
CA ARG A 165 15.81 -1.22 -6.75
C ARG A 165 16.48 -2.27 -7.63
N LEU A 166 15.69 -3.27 -8.04
CA LEU A 166 16.10 -4.31 -9.00
C LEU A 166 17.44 -4.97 -8.62
N PRO A 167 17.57 -5.55 -7.41
CA PRO A 167 18.84 -6.12 -6.92
C PRO A 167 19.36 -7.27 -7.78
N GLN A 168 18.50 -7.88 -8.61
CA GLN A 168 18.88 -8.92 -9.57
C GLN A 168 19.82 -8.44 -10.68
N TRP A 169 19.92 -7.13 -10.91
CA TRP A 169 20.80 -6.54 -11.92
C TRP A 169 22.10 -6.00 -11.36
N LYS A 170 22.28 -6.09 -10.04
CA LYS A 170 23.55 -5.81 -9.38
C LYS A 170 24.53 -6.92 -9.78
N LYS A 171 25.56 -6.56 -10.53
CA LYS A 171 26.70 -7.43 -10.83
C LYS A 171 27.65 -7.44 -9.64
#